data_AF-A0AAQ0APK4-F1
#
_entry.id   AF-A0AAQ0APK4-F1
#
_cell.length_a   1.000
_cell.length_b   1.000
_cell.length_c   1.000
_cell.angle_alpha   90.00
_cell.angle_beta   90.00
_cell.angle_gamma   90.00
#
_symmetry.space_group_name_H-M   'P 1'
#
loop_
_entity.id
_entity.type
_entity.pdbx_description
1 polymer ?
#
loop_
_entity_poly.entity_id
_entity_poly.type
_entity_poly.pdbx_seq_one_letter_code
_entity_poly.pdbx_strand_id
1 'polypeptide(L)'
;MHGLISVLRNGILGVVCFLLAACSAPVWVVKPIDISQAEQRVTADFVVSKSADYRFALLFVQGNTLAEMNSREEIWGTSHKEGVAIPVHLRVLKDGTPVFDGNIVTTGINWGQTFDYQGRRINTAVRLIKTLELSPGKYSVEVGTLGEVQEFRSIESYVEFSYYNPKH
;
A
#
# COMPACT_ATOMS: atom_id res chain seq x y z
N MET A 1 -58.06 -20.85 18.58
CA MET A 1 -56.74 -21.52 18.53
C MET A 1 -56.61 -22.20 17.17
N HIS A 2 -55.54 -21.87 16.43
CA HIS A 2 -54.97 -22.56 15.25
C HIS A 2 -55.92 -22.95 14.11
N GLY A 3 -55.81 -22.50 12.86
CA GLY A 3 -54.77 -21.77 12.15
C GLY A 3 -55.07 -21.87 10.64
N LEU A 4 -54.53 -20.93 9.85
CA LEU A 4 -53.73 -21.12 8.63
C LEU A 4 -53.92 -19.90 7.73
N ILE A 5 -52.94 -19.01 7.80
CA ILE A 5 -52.75 -17.86 6.93
C ILE A 5 -52.35 -18.40 5.55
N SER A 6 -53.21 -18.23 4.54
CA SER A 6 -52.91 -18.60 3.16
C SER A 6 -53.26 -17.48 2.18
N VAL A 7 -52.51 -16.38 2.19
CA VAL A 7 -52.37 -15.55 0.98
C VAL A 7 -50.96 -14.93 0.96
N LEU A 8 -49.99 -15.72 0.51
CA LEU A 8 -48.69 -15.24 0.06
C LEU A 8 -48.67 -15.42 -1.46
N ARG A 9 -49.22 -14.45 -2.18
CA ARG A 9 -49.01 -14.33 -3.63
C ARG A 9 -49.33 -12.91 -4.12
N ASN A 10 -48.29 -12.29 -4.67
CA ASN A 10 -48.29 -11.07 -5.50
C ASN A 10 -48.28 -9.71 -4.77
N GLY A 11 -47.09 -9.10 -4.71
CA GLY A 11 -46.89 -7.72 -4.24
C GLY A 11 -45.43 -7.28 -4.32
N ILE A 12 -44.89 -7.30 -5.53
CA ILE A 12 -43.63 -6.68 -6.01
C ILE A 12 -43.24 -5.41 -5.23
N LEU A 13 -42.07 -5.45 -4.57
CA LEU A 13 -40.85 -4.70 -4.97
C LEU A 13 -40.91 -3.21 -4.62
N GLY A 14 -40.21 -2.81 -3.57
CA GLY A 14 -40.08 -1.40 -3.25
C GLY A 14 -39.22 -1.14 -2.03
N VAL A 15 -37.92 -1.01 -2.28
CA VAL A 15 -36.97 -0.32 -1.39
C VAL A 15 -36.65 -1.07 -0.09
N VAL A 16 -35.99 -2.22 -0.21
CA VAL A 16 -34.95 -2.55 0.77
C VAL A 16 -33.77 -1.66 0.43
N CYS A 17 -33.73 -0.50 1.06
CA CYS A 17 -32.58 0.39 1.04
C CYS A 17 -31.43 -0.37 1.72
N PHE A 18 -30.67 -1.15 0.92
CA PHE A 18 -29.35 -1.64 1.28
C PHE A 18 -28.40 -0.44 1.37
N LEU A 19 -28.62 0.42 2.35
CA LEU A 19 -27.58 1.27 2.90
C LEU A 19 -26.68 0.36 3.75
N LEU A 20 -25.97 -0.54 3.07
CA LEU A 20 -24.66 -0.91 3.54
C LEU A 20 -23.85 0.38 3.47
N ALA A 21 -23.91 1.16 4.55
CA ALA A 21 -22.84 2.08 4.87
C ALA A 21 -21.59 1.20 5.03
N ALA A 22 -20.99 0.85 3.90
CA ALA A 22 -19.65 0.33 3.85
C ALA A 22 -18.82 1.46 4.44
N CYS A 23 -18.56 1.37 5.74
CA CYS A 23 -17.50 2.09 6.38
C CYS A 23 -16.25 1.58 5.67
N SER A 24 -15.91 2.21 4.53
CA SER A 24 -14.79 1.79 3.72
C SER A 24 -13.58 2.03 4.60
N ALA A 25 -13.00 0.95 5.15
CA ALA A 25 -11.75 1.05 5.86
C ALA A 25 -10.76 1.84 4.99
N PRO A 26 -9.92 2.71 5.58
CA PRO A 26 -8.93 3.45 4.82
C PRO A 26 -8.15 2.49 3.93
N VAL A 27 -7.86 2.91 2.69
CA VAL A 27 -7.09 2.07 1.76
C VAL A 27 -5.78 1.70 2.43
N TRP A 28 -5.51 0.41 2.52
CA TRP A 28 -4.25 -0.14 2.98
C TRP A 28 -3.97 -1.38 2.16
N VAL A 29 -3.04 -1.28 1.21
CA VAL A 29 -2.62 -2.40 0.36
C VAL A 29 -1.13 -2.60 0.56
N VAL A 30 -0.73 -3.83 0.86
CA VAL A 30 0.68 -4.22 0.97
C VAL A 30 0.91 -5.47 0.13
N LYS A 31 1.94 -5.44 -0.71
CA LYS A 31 2.31 -6.56 -1.61
C LYS A 31 3.82 -6.77 -1.62
N PRO A 32 4.30 -8.03 -1.68
CA PRO A 32 5.72 -8.32 -1.72
C PRO A 32 6.36 -7.83 -3.02
N ILE A 33 7.64 -7.45 -2.95
CA ILE A 33 8.47 -7.08 -4.10
C ILE A 33 9.91 -7.54 -3.84
N ASP A 34 10.60 -8.02 -4.88
CA ASP A 34 12.04 -8.27 -4.81
C ASP A 34 12.82 -7.06 -5.34
N ILE A 35 13.34 -6.25 -4.42
CA ILE A 35 14.07 -5.02 -4.75
C ILE A 35 15.40 -5.32 -5.45
N SER A 36 15.95 -6.52 -5.28
CA SER A 36 17.22 -6.89 -5.87
C SER A 36 17.17 -7.11 -7.38
N GLN A 37 15.97 -7.34 -7.91
CA GLN A 37 15.74 -7.65 -9.32
C GLN A 37 15.24 -6.41 -10.06
N ALA A 38 15.71 -6.24 -11.30
CA ALA A 38 15.14 -5.25 -12.21
C ALA A 38 13.75 -5.67 -12.70
N GLU A 39 12.98 -4.70 -13.19
CA GLU A 39 11.70 -4.89 -13.89
C GLU A 39 10.60 -5.62 -13.09
N GLN A 40 10.74 -5.70 -11.76
CA GLN A 40 9.63 -6.11 -10.91
C GLN A 40 8.50 -5.10 -11.07
N ARG A 41 7.25 -5.59 -11.03
CA ARG A 41 6.06 -4.74 -11.08
C ARG A 41 5.06 -5.20 -10.04
N VAL A 42 4.69 -4.29 -9.16
CA VAL A 42 3.63 -4.48 -8.17
C VAL A 42 2.49 -3.55 -8.49
N THR A 43 1.33 -4.12 -8.77
CA THR A 43 0.12 -3.37 -9.09
C THR A 43 -0.94 -3.52 -8.01
N ALA A 44 -1.82 -2.53 -7.89
CA ALA A 44 -3.02 -2.63 -7.07
C ALA A 44 -4.13 -1.75 -7.63
N ASP A 45 -5.37 -2.14 -7.35
CA ASP A 45 -6.57 -1.36 -7.64
C ASP A 45 -7.29 -1.04 -6.33
N PHE A 46 -7.76 0.19 -6.17
CA PHE A 46 -8.54 0.60 -5.01
C PHE A 46 -9.48 1.75 -5.33
N VAL A 47 -10.44 1.98 -4.44
CA VAL A 47 -11.41 3.08 -4.54
C VAL A 47 -11.11 4.10 -3.46
N VAL A 48 -10.95 5.35 -3.86
CA VAL A 48 -10.89 6.49 -2.95
C VAL A 48 -12.30 7.03 -2.77
N SER A 49 -12.80 7.03 -1.54
CA SER A 49 -14.15 7.53 -1.21
C SER A 49 -14.17 9.00 -0.79
N LYS A 50 -13.03 9.53 -0.31
CA LYS A 50 -12.87 10.91 0.13
C LYS A 50 -11.49 11.45 -0.26
N SER A 51 -11.43 12.75 -0.61
CA SER A 51 -10.16 13.45 -0.83
C SER A 51 -9.27 13.38 0.41
N ALA A 52 -8.04 12.90 0.25
CA ALA A 52 -7.04 12.81 1.29
C ALA A 52 -5.64 12.55 0.70
N ASP A 53 -4.62 12.60 1.55
CA ASP A 53 -3.28 12.18 1.18
C ASP A 53 -3.16 10.65 1.17
N TYR A 54 -2.40 10.14 0.22
CA TYR A 54 -2.05 8.73 0.10
C TYR A 54 -0.54 8.60 -0.06
N ARG A 55 0.03 7.63 0.66
CA ARG A 55 1.45 7.29 0.62
C ARG A 55 1.68 6.09 -0.28
N PHE A 56 2.78 6.19 -1.01
CA PHE A 56 3.38 5.13 -1.80
C PHE A 56 4.76 4.88 -1.20
N ALA A 57 5.02 3.69 -0.70
CA ALA A 57 6.25 3.42 0.05
C ALA A 57 6.83 2.03 -0.24
N LEU A 58 8.15 1.92 -0.06
CA LEU A 58 8.86 0.65 0.07
C LEU A 58 8.98 0.32 1.57
N LEU A 59 8.70 -0.92 1.94
CA LEU A 59 8.83 -1.43 3.29
C LEU A 59 9.90 -2.50 3.30
N PHE A 60 10.89 -2.37 4.18
CA PHE A 60 11.97 -3.34 4.33
C PHE A 60 11.85 -4.03 5.68
N VAL A 61 11.78 -5.36 5.70
CA VAL A 61 11.68 -6.11 6.95
C VAL A 61 12.89 -5.83 7.83
N GLN A 62 12.66 -5.61 9.12
CA GLN A 62 13.70 -5.39 10.12
C GLN A 62 14.39 -6.69 10.53
N GLY A 63 15.63 -6.58 11.00
CA GLY A 63 16.35 -7.69 11.62
C GLY A 63 15.70 -8.09 12.95
N ASN A 64 15.87 -9.34 13.35
CA ASN A 64 15.38 -9.85 14.65
C ASN A 64 16.42 -9.69 15.76
N THR A 65 17.67 -9.37 15.40
CA THR A 65 18.76 -9.11 16.33
C THR A 65 19.34 -7.72 16.11
N LEU A 66 19.97 -7.14 17.14
CA LEU A 66 20.62 -5.83 17.01
C LEU A 66 21.68 -5.82 15.90
N ALA A 67 22.43 -6.92 15.71
CA ALA A 67 23.42 -7.03 14.64
C ALA A 67 22.78 -7.02 13.25
N GLU A 68 21.67 -7.74 13.06
CA GLU A 68 20.91 -7.71 11.81
C GLU A 68 20.28 -6.34 11.56
N MET A 69 19.76 -5.69 12.60
CA MET A 69 19.19 -4.34 12.47
C MET A 69 20.27 -3.34 12.02
N ASN A 70 21.43 -3.33 12.68
CA ASN A 70 22.53 -2.43 12.35
C ASN A 70 23.06 -2.67 10.93
N SER A 71 23.27 -3.94 10.53
CA SER A 71 23.73 -4.27 9.18
C SER A 71 22.73 -3.87 8.10
N ARG A 72 21.43 -3.96 8.36
CA ARG A 72 20.41 -3.50 7.41
C ARG A 72 20.29 -1.97 7.33
N GLU A 73 20.49 -1.26 8.44
CA GLU A 73 20.57 0.21 8.44
C GLU A 73 21.74 0.77 7.61
N GLU A 74 22.83 0.01 7.48
CA GLU A 74 23.92 0.36 6.56
C GLU A 74 23.47 0.30 5.09
N ILE A 75 22.53 -0.61 4.77
CA ILE A 75 22.01 -0.80 3.41
C ILE A 75 20.92 0.23 3.10
N TRP A 76 19.83 0.28 3.86
CA TRP A 76 18.71 1.17 3.54
C TRP A 76 18.84 2.58 4.13
N GLY A 77 19.88 2.83 4.93
CA GLY A 77 20.13 4.13 5.54
C GLY A 77 19.38 4.37 6.85
N THR A 78 19.35 5.62 7.28
CA THR A 78 18.63 6.08 8.49
C THR A 78 17.97 7.42 8.18
N SER A 79 17.46 8.12 9.20
CA SER A 79 17.02 9.51 9.05
C SER A 79 18.17 10.50 8.76
N HIS A 80 19.43 10.09 8.95
CA HIS A 80 20.62 10.93 8.76
C HIS A 80 21.59 10.38 7.70
N LYS A 81 21.30 9.19 7.14
CA LYS A 81 22.11 8.52 6.13
C LYS A 81 21.21 8.06 5.00
N GLU A 82 21.57 8.38 3.77
CA GLU A 82 20.77 8.05 2.59
C GLU A 82 20.72 6.54 2.29
N GLY A 83 21.75 5.78 2.66
CA GLY A 83 21.88 4.37 2.28
C GLY A 83 21.93 4.20 0.76
N VAL A 84 21.67 2.97 0.30
CA VAL A 84 21.65 2.62 -1.11
C VAL A 84 20.39 3.20 -1.78
N ALA A 85 20.60 3.92 -2.87
CA ALA A 85 19.54 4.50 -3.68
C ALA A 85 18.78 3.42 -4.46
N ILE A 86 17.45 3.50 -4.47
CA ILE A 86 16.60 2.60 -5.25
C ILE A 86 15.83 3.41 -6.30
N PRO A 87 16.15 3.26 -7.60
CA PRO A 87 15.37 3.84 -8.68
C PRO A 87 14.08 3.01 -8.90
N VAL A 88 12.94 3.67 -8.79
CA VAL A 88 11.62 3.08 -9.01
C VAL A 88 10.82 3.87 -10.04
N HIS A 89 9.97 3.20 -10.78
CA HIS A 89 8.87 3.82 -11.52
C HIS A 89 7.61 3.77 -10.65
N LEU A 90 6.88 4.88 -10.61
CA LEU A 90 5.56 4.96 -9.98
C LEU A 90 4.57 5.46 -11.02
N ARG A 91 3.46 4.72 -11.18
CA ARG A 91 2.33 5.09 -12.00
C ARG A 91 1.05 5.05 -11.19
N VAL A 92 0.24 6.10 -11.30
CA VAL A 92 -1.04 6.26 -10.60
C VAL A 92 -2.04 6.76 -11.62
N LEU A 93 -3.05 5.93 -11.89
CA LEU A 93 -4.14 6.25 -12.81
C LEU A 93 -5.41 6.45 -12.00
N LYS A 94 -6.19 7.49 -12.32
CA LYS A 94 -7.56 7.68 -11.86
C LYS A 94 -8.50 7.44 -13.02
N ASP A 95 -9.38 6.46 -12.90
CA ASP A 95 -10.35 6.10 -13.92
C ASP A 95 -9.69 5.93 -15.32
N GLY A 96 -8.50 5.32 -15.34
CA GLY A 96 -7.68 5.10 -16.55
C GLY A 96 -6.84 6.30 -17.01
N THR A 97 -7.00 7.49 -16.40
CA THR A 97 -6.25 8.70 -16.74
C THR A 97 -5.06 8.89 -15.79
N PRO A 98 -3.83 9.16 -16.29
CA PRO A 98 -2.67 9.39 -15.43
C PRO A 98 -2.85 10.60 -14.50
N VAL A 99 -2.66 10.35 -13.19
CA VAL A 99 -2.49 11.38 -12.15
C VAL A 99 -1.00 11.57 -11.87
N PHE A 100 -0.23 10.49 -11.92
CA PHE A 100 1.23 10.51 -11.83
C PHE A 100 1.82 9.38 -12.67
N ASP A 101 2.92 9.65 -13.36
CA ASP A 101 3.69 8.66 -14.10
C ASP A 101 5.14 9.15 -14.17
N GLY A 102 6.07 8.47 -13.49
CA GLY A 102 7.45 8.94 -13.46
C GLY A 102 8.42 8.06 -12.70
N ASN A 103 9.70 8.28 -13.03
CA ASN A 103 10.84 7.65 -12.36
C ASN A 103 11.27 8.49 -11.15
N ILE A 104 11.51 7.83 -10.02
CA ILE A 104 11.90 8.44 -8.74
C ILE A 104 13.09 7.65 -8.20
N VAL A 105 14.14 8.35 -7.77
CA VAL A 105 15.22 7.74 -7.00
C VAL A 105 14.92 7.96 -5.52
N THR A 106 14.79 6.87 -4.77
CA THR A 106 14.46 6.92 -3.34
C THR A 106 15.68 6.59 -2.49
N THR A 107 15.85 7.32 -1.40
CA THR A 107 16.93 7.15 -0.42
C THR A 107 16.38 7.31 1.00
N GLY A 108 17.13 6.80 1.97
CA GLY A 108 16.87 6.94 3.40
C GLY A 108 15.67 6.16 3.90
N ILE A 109 15.46 6.21 5.20
CA ILE A 109 14.26 5.70 5.88
C ILE A 109 13.59 6.86 6.60
N ASN A 110 12.27 6.92 6.52
CA ASN A 110 11.49 7.98 7.15
C ASN A 110 11.01 7.56 8.56
N TRP A 111 10.54 6.33 8.74
CA TRP A 111 10.08 5.79 10.04
C TRP A 111 10.05 4.25 10.03
N GLY A 112 9.70 3.64 11.16
CA GLY A 112 9.40 2.21 11.24
C GLY A 112 7.90 1.95 11.37
N GLN A 113 7.41 0.83 10.84
CA GLN A 113 6.01 0.42 11.01
C GLN A 113 5.83 -1.08 11.14
N THR A 114 4.72 -1.48 11.76
CA THR A 114 4.34 -2.87 11.94
C THR A 114 2.99 -3.14 11.26
N PHE A 115 2.89 -4.25 10.53
CA PHE A 115 1.64 -4.72 9.94
C PHE A 115 1.53 -6.25 10.00
N ASP A 116 0.31 -6.76 9.89
CA ASP A 116 0.06 -8.21 9.79
C ASP A 116 -0.08 -8.61 8.32
N TYR A 117 0.64 -9.65 7.90
CA TYR A 117 0.59 -10.20 6.55
C TYR A 117 0.61 -11.73 6.61
N GLN A 118 -0.40 -12.36 6.01
CA GLN A 118 -0.56 -13.83 6.00
C GLN A 118 -0.44 -14.46 7.41
N GLY A 119 -0.99 -13.79 8.43
CA GLY A 119 -0.96 -14.27 9.83
C GLY A 119 0.34 -14.01 10.59
N ARG A 120 1.33 -13.34 9.98
CA ARG A 120 2.58 -12.94 10.63
C ARG A 120 2.61 -11.43 10.88
N ARG A 121 2.99 -11.03 12.09
CA ARG A 121 3.30 -9.62 12.43
C ARG A 121 4.71 -9.28 11.94
N ILE A 122 4.82 -8.27 11.08
CA ILE A 122 6.07 -7.88 10.40
C ILE A 122 6.45 -6.47 10.81
N ASN A 123 7.67 -6.29 11.33
CA ASN A 123 8.26 -4.98 11.59
C ASN A 123 9.09 -4.54 10.38
N THR A 124 8.92 -3.30 9.94
CA THR A 124 9.57 -2.77 8.75
C THR A 124 10.14 -1.38 8.96
N ALA A 125 11.19 -1.06 8.22
CA ALA A 125 11.64 0.30 7.94
C ALA A 125 10.91 0.81 6.70
N VAL A 126 10.45 2.06 6.72
CA VAL A 126 9.63 2.67 5.67
C VAL A 126 10.43 3.70 4.89
N ARG A 127 10.50 3.51 3.57
CA ARG A 127 11.05 4.48 2.62
C ARG A 127 9.93 5.03 1.75
N LEU A 128 9.64 6.31 1.90
CA LEU A 128 8.61 6.98 1.13
C LEU A 128 9.06 7.14 -0.32
N ILE A 129 8.21 6.71 -1.26
CA ILE A 129 8.38 6.99 -2.69
C ILE A 129 7.74 8.35 -3.00
N LYS A 130 6.46 8.51 -2.62
CA LYS A 130 5.69 9.73 -2.87
C LYS A 130 4.47 9.82 -1.97
N THR A 131 4.02 11.05 -1.73
CA THR A 131 2.67 11.35 -1.22
C THR A 131 1.89 12.07 -2.31
N LEU A 132 0.64 11.69 -2.52
CA LEU A 132 -0.28 12.35 -3.45
C LEU A 132 -1.62 12.61 -2.77
N GLU A 133 -2.18 13.80 -2.97
CA GLU A 133 -3.58 14.06 -2.64
C GLU A 133 -4.46 13.41 -3.72
N LEU A 134 -5.28 12.43 -3.34
CA LEU A 134 -6.17 11.72 -4.26
C LEU A 134 -7.62 12.12 -3.99
N SER A 135 -8.32 12.57 -5.03
CA SER A 135 -9.76 12.83 -4.98
C SER A 135 -10.58 11.55 -5.19
N PRO A 136 -11.88 11.51 -4.83
CA PRO A 136 -12.71 10.32 -5.02
C PRO A 136 -12.69 9.78 -6.45
N GLY A 137 -12.60 8.46 -6.59
CA GLY A 137 -12.50 7.76 -7.88
C GLY A 137 -11.93 6.35 -7.76
N LYS A 138 -11.86 5.63 -8.88
CA LYS A 138 -11.18 4.34 -8.97
C LYS A 138 -9.72 4.57 -9.37
N TYR A 139 -8.81 3.91 -8.67
CA TYR A 139 -7.39 4.04 -8.91
C TYR A 139 -6.77 2.70 -9.26
N SER A 140 -5.84 2.75 -10.21
CA SER A 140 -4.90 1.68 -10.52
C SER A 140 -3.49 2.23 -10.32
N VAL A 141 -2.68 1.52 -9.56
CA VAL A 141 -1.32 1.95 -9.21
C VAL A 141 -0.32 0.86 -9.56
N GLU A 142 0.88 1.27 -9.97
CA GLU A 142 2.02 0.41 -10.25
C GLU A 142 3.27 1.01 -9.63
N VAL A 143 4.04 0.18 -8.94
CA VAL A 143 5.44 0.47 -8.57
C VAL A 143 6.31 -0.60 -9.19
N GLY A 144 7.38 -0.18 -9.87
CA GLY A 144 8.34 -1.09 -10.44
C GLY A 144 9.79 -0.71 -10.19
N THR A 145 10.66 -1.71 -10.11
CA THR A 145 12.11 -1.49 -10.01
C THR A 145 12.69 -1.19 -11.38
N LEU A 146 13.56 -0.19 -11.46
CA LEU A 146 14.19 0.23 -12.73
C LEU A 146 15.54 -0.43 -12.99
N GLY A 147 16.15 -1.00 -11.96
CA GLY A 147 17.45 -1.64 -12.05
C GLY A 147 17.67 -2.61 -10.90
N GLU A 148 18.72 -3.42 -10.98
CA GLU A 148 19.09 -4.33 -9.93
C GLU A 148 19.73 -3.59 -8.74
N VAL A 149 19.28 -3.89 -7.52
CA VAL A 149 19.86 -3.33 -6.28
C VAL A 149 20.27 -4.47 -5.36
N GLN A 150 21.47 -4.96 -5.61
CA GLN A 150 22.00 -6.25 -5.12
C GLN A 150 22.11 -6.30 -3.60
N GLU A 151 22.31 -5.16 -2.96
CA GLU A 151 22.39 -4.99 -1.52
C GLU A 151 21.08 -5.40 -0.82
N PHE A 152 19.95 -5.43 -1.53
CA PHE A 152 18.65 -5.85 -1.01
C PHE A 152 18.34 -7.35 -1.23
N ARG A 153 19.26 -8.16 -1.78
CA ARG A 153 19.02 -9.60 -2.07
C ARG A 153 18.53 -10.42 -0.88
N SER A 154 18.97 -10.09 0.33
CA SER A 154 18.57 -10.78 1.57
C SER A 154 17.52 -10.01 2.38
N ILE A 155 16.96 -8.93 1.83
CA ILE A 155 16.00 -8.06 2.52
C ILE A 155 14.61 -8.33 1.95
N GLU A 156 13.80 -9.05 2.73
CA GLU A 156 12.38 -9.18 2.46
C GLU A 156 11.74 -7.78 2.38
N SER A 157 11.03 -7.51 1.29
CA SER A 157 10.56 -6.18 0.94
C SER A 157 9.12 -6.19 0.44
N TYR A 158 8.44 -5.06 0.64
CA TYR A 158 7.05 -4.85 0.25
C TYR A 158 6.85 -3.46 -0.36
N VAL A 159 5.81 -3.31 -1.16
CA VAL A 159 5.24 -2.02 -1.54
C VAL A 159 3.97 -1.79 -0.75
N GLU A 160 3.81 -0.56 -0.25
CA GLU A 160 2.60 -0.08 0.42
C GLU A 160 1.91 1.01 -0.40
N PHE A 161 0.58 0.90 -0.48
CA PHE A 161 -0.33 1.96 -0.88
C PHE A 161 -1.30 2.21 0.28
N SER A 162 -1.15 3.33 0.99
CA SER A 162 -1.92 3.59 2.21
C SER A 162 -2.51 4.98 2.26
N TYR A 163 -3.72 5.08 2.80
CA TYR A 163 -4.28 6.35 3.27
C TYR A 163 -3.33 6.97 4.29
N TYR A 164 -3.13 8.28 4.17
CA TYR A 164 -2.32 9.07 5.08
C TYR A 164 -3.10 10.30 5.51
N ASN A 165 -3.25 10.48 6.82
CA ASN A 165 -3.73 11.74 7.38
C ASN A 165 -2.59 12.31 8.22
N PRO A 166 -1.92 13.40 7.77
CA PRO A 166 -0.84 14.02 8.54
C PRO A 166 -1.32 14.64 9.87
N LYS A 167 -2.64 14.68 10.13
CA LYS A 167 -3.23 15.21 11.35
C LYS A 167 -3.92 14.12 12.16
N HIS A 168 -3.11 13.26 12.79
CA HIS A 168 -3.41 12.60 14.05
C HIS A 168 -2.10 12.31 14.78
#